data_AF-A0A396ZAW8-F1
#
_entry.id   AF-A0A396ZAW8-F1
#
_cell.length_a   1.000
_cell.length_b   1.000
_cell.length_c   1.000
_cell.angle_alpha   90.00
_cell.angle_beta   90.00
_cell.angle_gamma   90.00
#
_symmetry.space_group_name_H-M   'P 1'
#
loop_
_entity.id
_entity.type
_entity.pdbx_description
1 polymer ?
#
loop_
_entity_poly.entity_id
_entity_poly.type
_entity_poly.pdbx_seq_one_letter_code
_entity_poly.pdbx_strand_id
1 'polypeptide(L)'
;MKFIFSSQLALVLILMISCQMKNDKDENEDLFRRLAVGSSTPSSTNRQSPDSQYYRIGGSISGLPSGANLTLAVNGTDQTIFNTGGPFLFPFPYPDRTSFVISVLSSPPGYTCTVSANANGAIQSANATSTIVLCTSP
;
A
#
# COMPACT_ATOMS: atom_id res chain seq x y z
N MET A 1 22.90 53.98 -21.03
CA MET A 1 23.54 52.71 -20.58
C MET A 1 22.55 51.91 -19.76
N LYS A 2 22.05 50.79 -20.29
CA LYS A 2 20.90 50.07 -19.73
C LYS A 2 21.08 48.56 -19.93
N PHE A 3 22.12 47.96 -19.35
CA PHE A 3 22.43 46.52 -19.54
C PHE A 3 23.12 45.83 -18.34
N ILE A 4 22.98 46.32 -17.09
CA ILE A 4 23.65 45.70 -15.93
C ILE A 4 22.70 44.88 -15.02
N PHE A 5 21.39 45.12 -15.05
CA PHE A 5 20.43 44.40 -14.19
C PHE A 5 19.97 43.03 -14.72
N SER A 6 20.34 42.65 -15.95
CA SER A 6 19.90 41.37 -16.55
C SER A 6 20.77 40.17 -16.18
N SER A 7 22.05 40.39 -15.80
CA SER A 7 23.01 39.29 -15.61
C SER A 7 22.84 38.58 -14.26
N GLN A 8 22.40 39.28 -13.21
CA GLN A 8 22.12 38.69 -11.90
C GLN A 8 20.81 37.88 -11.91
N LEU A 9 19.80 38.30 -12.69
CA LEU A 9 18.55 37.56 -12.87
C LEU A 9 18.77 36.28 -13.71
N ALA A 10 19.68 36.32 -14.68
CA ALA A 10 20.03 35.17 -15.51
C ALA A 10 20.74 34.05 -14.74
N LEU A 11 21.60 34.39 -13.76
CA LEU A 11 22.33 33.39 -12.97
C LEU A 11 21.43 32.61 -12.01
N VAL A 12 20.39 33.27 -11.46
CA VAL A 12 19.39 32.64 -10.57
C VAL A 12 18.46 31.71 -11.35
N LEU A 13 18.15 32.03 -12.62
CA LEU A 13 17.35 31.15 -13.49
C LEU A 13 18.07 29.86 -13.87
N ILE A 14 19.39 29.89 -14.09
CA ILE A 14 20.16 28.70 -14.48
C ILE A 14 20.22 27.67 -13.33
N LEU A 15 20.25 28.12 -12.07
CA LEU A 15 20.21 27.23 -10.90
C LEU A 15 18.85 26.55 -10.68
N MET A 16 17.74 27.16 -11.14
CA MET A 16 16.40 26.55 -11.06
C MET A 16 16.15 25.48 -12.14
N ILE A 17 16.91 25.48 -13.23
CA ILE A 17 16.71 24.57 -14.36
C ILE A 17 17.35 23.18 -14.10
N SER A 18 18.31 23.07 -13.18
CA SER A 18 18.99 21.79 -12.88
C SER A 18 18.21 20.87 -11.91
N CYS A 19 17.01 21.24 -11.46
CA CYS A 19 16.25 20.45 -10.47
C CYS A 19 15.13 19.56 -11.06
N GLN A 20 15.11 19.31 -12.37
CA GLN A 20 14.22 18.27 -12.95
C GLN A 20 15.04 17.21 -13.68
N MET A 21 15.93 16.57 -12.94
CA MET A 21 16.42 15.25 -13.28
C MET A 21 15.31 14.23 -12.99
N LYS A 22 15.02 13.45 -14.03
CA LYS A 22 14.84 11.98 -13.97
C LYS A 22 13.41 11.47 -14.18
N ASN A 23 13.26 10.84 -15.36
CA ASN A 23 12.41 9.68 -15.66
C ASN A 23 10.88 9.94 -15.73
N ASP A 24 10.12 9.31 -16.62
CA ASP A 24 10.35 8.20 -17.54
C ASP A 24 9.49 8.38 -18.79
N LYS A 25 9.79 7.59 -19.81
CA LYS A 25 9.07 7.48 -21.07
C LYS A 25 7.57 7.18 -20.90
N ASP A 26 6.88 7.38 -22.02
CA ASP A 26 5.68 6.69 -22.51
C ASP A 26 4.34 7.39 -22.26
N GLU A 27 3.38 7.11 -23.16
CA GLU A 27 1.97 7.56 -23.20
C GLU A 27 1.57 8.57 -24.32
N ASN A 28 1.98 8.34 -25.59
CA ASN A 28 1.19 8.85 -26.73
C ASN A 28 0.92 7.87 -27.89
N GLU A 29 1.42 6.63 -27.84
CA GLU A 29 1.22 5.61 -28.88
C GLU A 29 -0.06 4.75 -28.69
N ASP A 30 -1.13 5.31 -28.11
CA ASP A 30 -2.44 4.61 -28.02
C ASP A 30 -3.56 5.30 -28.84
N LEU A 31 -3.30 6.48 -29.42
CA LEU A 31 -4.32 7.19 -30.20
C LEU A 31 -4.45 6.65 -31.64
N PHE A 32 -3.35 6.23 -32.28
CA PHE A 32 -3.37 5.75 -33.66
C PHE A 32 -3.80 4.29 -33.83
N ARG A 33 -3.76 3.49 -32.76
CA ARG A 33 -4.23 2.09 -32.79
C ARG A 33 -5.76 1.95 -32.83
N ARG A 34 -6.51 3.01 -32.52
CA ARG A 34 -7.99 3.00 -32.46
C ARG A 34 -8.67 3.14 -33.83
N LEU A 35 -7.93 3.40 -34.91
CA LEU A 35 -8.51 3.50 -36.25
C LEU A 35 -8.42 2.20 -37.07
N ALA A 36 -7.71 1.16 -36.60
CA ALA A 36 -7.34 0.03 -37.47
C ALA A 36 -8.03 -1.32 -37.19
N VAL A 37 -8.79 -1.53 -36.10
CA VAL A 37 -9.40 -2.86 -35.87
C VAL A 37 -10.80 -2.75 -35.28
N GLY A 38 -11.81 -3.02 -36.11
CA GLY A 38 -13.12 -3.45 -35.64
C GLY A 38 -13.11 -4.96 -35.41
N SER A 39 -13.36 -5.41 -34.18
CA SER A 39 -14.01 -6.70 -33.89
C SER A 39 -14.10 -6.96 -32.38
N SER A 40 -15.34 -7.07 -31.91
CA SER A 40 -15.88 -7.74 -30.73
C SER A 40 -14.96 -8.61 -29.86
N THR A 41 -14.86 -8.24 -28.57
CA THR A 41 -15.20 -9.06 -27.38
C THR A 41 -15.01 -8.16 -26.14
N PRO A 42 -16.01 -7.96 -25.26
CA PRO A 42 -15.78 -7.32 -23.97
C PRO A 42 -15.21 -8.38 -23.02
N SER A 43 -13.98 -8.81 -23.25
CA SER A 43 -13.19 -9.37 -22.17
C SER A 43 -12.65 -8.16 -21.43
N SER A 44 -13.16 -7.93 -20.22
CA SER A 44 -12.56 -7.03 -19.24
C SER A 44 -11.20 -7.60 -18.82
N THR A 45 -10.25 -7.71 -19.75
CA THR A 45 -8.85 -7.55 -19.41
C THR A 45 -8.70 -6.07 -19.16
N ASN A 46 -9.02 -5.69 -17.93
CA ASN A 46 -8.81 -4.37 -17.39
C ASN A 46 -7.45 -3.86 -17.91
N ARG A 47 -7.47 -2.91 -18.85
CA ARG A 47 -6.31 -2.09 -19.16
C ARG A 47 -6.11 -1.18 -17.96
N GLN A 48 -5.66 -1.74 -16.86
CA GLN A 48 -5.08 -0.93 -15.81
C GLN A 48 -3.65 -0.66 -16.27
N SER A 49 -3.39 0.61 -16.51
CA SER A 49 -2.03 1.17 -16.53
C SER A 49 -1.19 0.55 -15.39
N PRO A 50 0.16 0.53 -15.45
CA PRO A 50 1.00 0.18 -14.28
C PRO A 50 0.74 1.06 -13.03
N ASP A 51 -0.25 1.94 -13.09
CA ASP A 51 -0.99 2.60 -12.04
C ASP A 51 -1.24 1.70 -10.79
N SER A 52 -0.42 1.98 -9.79
CA SER A 52 -0.59 1.72 -8.36
C SER A 52 -1.69 0.73 -7.97
N GLN A 53 -1.36 -0.57 -8.00
CA GLN A 53 -2.21 -1.60 -7.42
C GLN A 53 -2.09 -1.54 -5.89
N TYR A 54 -3.23 -1.48 -5.20
CA TYR A 54 -3.28 -1.55 -3.75
C TYR A 54 -3.98 -2.81 -3.27
N TYR A 55 -3.40 -3.44 -2.27
CA TYR A 55 -3.92 -4.64 -1.65
C TYR A 55 -4.01 -4.49 -0.15
N ARG A 56 -4.87 -5.31 0.47
CA ARG A 56 -5.09 -5.30 1.91
C ARG A 56 -4.31 -6.42 2.58
N ILE A 57 -3.93 -6.16 3.81
CA ILE A 57 -3.32 -7.13 4.71
C ILE A 57 -4.39 -7.58 5.70
N GLY A 58 -4.36 -8.84 6.09
CA GLY A 58 -5.30 -9.39 7.07
C GLY A 58 -4.95 -10.82 7.46
N GLY A 59 -5.92 -11.49 8.06
CA GLY A 59 -5.67 -12.81 8.63
C GLY A 59 -6.88 -13.34 9.38
N SER A 60 -6.60 -14.23 10.33
CA SER A 60 -7.58 -14.75 11.27
C SER A 60 -7.08 -14.60 12.70
N ILE A 61 -7.97 -14.14 13.59
CA ILE A 61 -7.75 -14.08 15.04
C ILE A 61 -8.50 -15.24 15.68
N SER A 62 -7.79 -16.12 16.38
CA SER A 62 -8.37 -17.23 17.13
C SER A 62 -8.28 -16.97 18.64
N GLY A 63 -9.31 -17.35 19.39
CA GLY A 63 -9.33 -17.28 20.86
C GLY A 63 -9.52 -15.88 21.45
N LEU A 64 -9.85 -14.87 20.65
CA LEU A 64 -10.19 -13.53 21.16
C LEU A 64 -11.60 -13.56 21.79
N PRO A 65 -11.75 -13.23 23.08
CA PRO A 65 -13.06 -13.18 23.73
C PRO A 65 -13.93 -12.06 23.15
N SER A 66 -15.24 -12.27 23.16
CA SER A 66 -16.21 -11.28 22.67
C SER A 66 -16.17 -10.01 23.52
N GLY A 67 -16.15 -8.85 22.85
CA GLY A 67 -16.14 -7.55 23.52
C GLY A 67 -14.77 -7.13 24.07
N ALA A 68 -13.72 -7.90 23.81
CA ALA A 68 -12.35 -7.53 24.17
C ALA A 68 -11.63 -6.84 23.02
N ASN A 69 -10.73 -5.92 23.35
CA ASN A 69 -10.01 -5.12 22.35
C ASN A 69 -8.58 -5.66 22.18
N LEU A 70 -8.26 -6.10 20.97
CA LEU A 70 -6.92 -6.44 20.53
C LEU A 70 -6.43 -5.35 19.57
N THR A 71 -5.27 -4.76 19.86
CA THR A 71 -4.66 -3.78 18.95
C THR A 71 -3.52 -4.44 18.19
N LEU A 72 -3.64 -4.49 16.86
CA LEU A 72 -2.60 -4.94 15.96
C LEU A 72 -2.01 -3.74 15.21
N ALA A 73 -0.72 -3.80 14.90
CA ALA A 73 -0.03 -2.80 14.12
C ALA A 73 0.65 -3.43 12.90
N VAL A 74 0.53 -2.77 11.74
CA VAL A 74 1.35 -3.06 10.56
C VAL A 74 2.52 -2.08 10.53
N ASN A 75 3.74 -2.61 10.34
CA ASN A 75 4.98 -1.84 10.26
C ASN A 75 5.18 -0.87 11.45
N GLY A 76 4.58 -1.19 12.60
CA GLY A 76 4.63 -0.38 13.83
C GLY A 76 3.88 0.96 13.78
N THR A 77 3.25 1.32 12.65
CA THR A 77 2.67 2.65 12.43
C THR A 77 1.16 2.58 12.22
N ASP A 78 0.68 1.62 11.43
CA ASP A 78 -0.73 1.48 11.11
C ASP A 78 -1.42 0.57 12.12
N GLN A 79 -2.08 1.18 13.11
CA GLN A 79 -2.73 0.49 14.22
C GLN A 79 -4.21 0.29 13.95
N THR A 80 -4.75 -0.87 14.33
CA THR A 80 -6.18 -1.18 14.21
C THR A 80 -6.62 -2.00 15.42
N ILE A 81 -7.79 -1.64 15.96
CA ILE A 81 -8.43 -2.35 17.07
C ILE A 81 -9.41 -3.37 16.49
N PHE A 82 -9.28 -4.61 16.91
CA PHE A 82 -10.21 -5.69 16.60
C PHE A 82 -10.92 -6.14 17.88
N ASN A 83 -12.25 -6.24 17.81
CA ASN A 83 -13.12 -6.52 18.95
C ASN A 83 -13.81 -7.90 18.87
N THR A 84 -13.53 -8.66 17.82
CA THR A 84 -14.09 -9.98 17.55
C THR A 84 -13.04 -10.89 16.94
N GLY A 85 -13.02 -12.16 17.33
CA GLY A 85 -12.24 -13.19 16.64
C GLY A 85 -12.80 -13.49 15.24
N GLY A 86 -12.03 -14.26 14.47
CA GLY A 86 -12.34 -14.64 13.10
C GLY A 86 -11.51 -13.88 12.05
N PRO A 87 -11.95 -13.88 10.78
CA PRO A 87 -11.23 -13.23 9.71
C PRO A 87 -11.23 -11.70 9.90
N PHE A 88 -10.09 -11.07 9.64
CA PHE A 88 -9.92 -9.63 9.74
C PHE A 88 -9.14 -9.07 8.55
N LEU A 89 -9.32 -7.77 8.28
CA LEU A 89 -8.57 -6.99 7.29
C LEU A 89 -8.19 -5.64 7.91
N PHE A 90 -6.99 -5.17 7.62
CA PHE A 90 -6.61 -3.80 7.94
C PHE A 90 -7.38 -2.80 7.05
N PRO A 91 -7.80 -1.65 7.60
CA PRO A 91 -8.57 -0.65 6.88
C PRO A 91 -7.74 0.10 5.84
N PHE A 92 -6.42 0.22 6.06
CA PHE A 92 -5.50 0.86 5.13
C PHE A 92 -5.04 -0.13 4.04
N PRO A 93 -5.15 0.22 2.75
CA PRO A 93 -4.61 -0.57 1.66
C PRO A 93 -3.15 -0.12 1.35
N TYR A 94 -2.30 -1.07 0.97
CA TYR A 94 -0.88 -0.83 0.73
C TYR A 94 -0.53 -1.12 -0.74
N PRO A 95 0.44 -0.40 -1.33
CA PRO A 95 0.89 -0.68 -2.69
C PRO A 95 1.37 -2.12 -2.87
N ASP A 96 1.25 -2.65 -4.09
CA ASP A 96 1.86 -3.93 -4.45
C ASP A 96 3.35 -3.96 -4.14
N ARG A 97 3.88 -5.16 -3.80
CA ARG A 97 5.26 -5.38 -3.37
C ARG A 97 5.67 -4.67 -2.07
N THR A 98 4.73 -4.05 -1.35
CA THR A 98 5.01 -3.51 -0.01
C THR A 98 5.28 -4.65 0.95
N SER A 99 6.44 -4.57 1.62
CA SER A 99 6.76 -5.45 2.74
C SER A 99 5.99 -5.02 3.99
N PHE A 100 5.52 -5.99 4.75
CA PHE A 100 4.77 -5.74 5.96
C PHE A 100 5.26 -6.61 7.13
N VAL A 101 5.11 -6.08 8.34
CA VAL A 101 5.28 -6.80 9.59
C VAL A 101 4.10 -6.48 10.49
N ILE A 102 3.37 -7.51 10.90
CA ILE A 102 2.25 -7.45 11.83
C ILE A 102 2.76 -7.74 13.24
N SER A 103 2.38 -6.88 14.16
CA SER A 103 2.74 -7.00 15.58
C SER A 103 1.52 -6.79 16.45
N VAL A 104 1.52 -7.42 17.62
CA VAL A 104 0.51 -7.18 18.66
C VAL A 104 0.99 -5.99 19.49
N LEU A 105 0.24 -4.90 19.49
CA LEU A 105 0.57 -3.70 20.26
C LEU A 105 -0.03 -3.76 21.66
N SER A 106 -1.26 -4.26 21.79
CA SER A 106 -1.95 -4.39 23.08
C SER A 106 -2.89 -5.58 23.06
N SER A 107 -2.70 -6.50 24.01
CA SER A 107 -3.61 -7.63 24.25
C SER A 107 -4.67 -7.25 25.27
N PRO A 108 -5.88 -7.84 25.20
CA PRO A 108 -6.91 -7.59 26.19
C PRO A 108 -6.55 -8.14 27.57
N PRO A 109 -7.16 -7.61 28.65
CA PRO A 109 -6.87 -8.05 30.02
C PRO A 109 -7.21 -9.53 30.22
N GLY A 110 -6.30 -10.28 30.83
CA GLY A 110 -6.46 -11.72 31.09
C GLY A 110 -6.19 -12.63 29.88
N TYR A 111 -5.67 -12.10 28.77
CA TYR A 111 -5.30 -12.86 27.58
C TYR A 111 -3.94 -12.44 27.05
N THR A 112 -3.23 -13.38 26.44
CA THR A 112 -2.00 -13.13 25.70
C THR A 112 -2.24 -13.43 24.24
N CYS A 113 -2.17 -12.40 23.38
CA CYS A 113 -2.27 -12.56 21.94
C CYS A 113 -0.88 -12.54 21.30
N THR A 114 -0.60 -13.50 20.42
CA THR A 114 0.65 -13.60 19.67
C THR A 114 0.38 -13.88 18.19
N VAL A 115 1.25 -13.40 17.31
CA VAL A 115 1.18 -13.73 15.88
C VAL A 115 1.84 -15.08 15.68
N SER A 116 1.04 -16.12 15.45
CA SER A 116 1.50 -17.51 15.36
C SER A 116 2.07 -17.88 13.99
N ALA A 117 1.63 -17.21 12.91
CA ALA A 117 2.10 -17.48 11.56
C ALA A 117 1.97 -16.26 10.65
N ASN A 118 2.87 -16.18 9.65
CA ASN A 118 2.89 -15.14 8.61
C ASN A 118 2.82 -13.73 9.20
N ALA A 119 3.62 -13.49 10.24
CA ALA A 119 3.76 -12.19 10.88
C ALA A 119 4.42 -11.16 9.96
N ASN A 120 5.13 -11.59 8.93
CA ASN A 120 5.73 -10.73 7.94
C ASN A 120 5.55 -11.32 6.54
N GLY A 121 5.81 -10.49 5.53
CA GLY A 121 5.74 -10.89 4.15
C GLY A 121 5.79 -9.69 3.22
N ALA A 122 5.49 -9.93 1.95
CA ALA A 122 5.29 -8.89 0.96
C ALA A 122 3.98 -9.16 0.22
N ILE A 123 3.33 -8.08 -0.20
CA ILE A 123 2.16 -8.16 -1.06
C ILE A 123 2.59 -8.63 -2.45
N GLN A 124 1.84 -9.57 -3.03
CA GLN A 124 2.14 -10.18 -4.33
C GLN A 124 0.90 -10.25 -5.21
N SER A 125 0.54 -9.11 -5.82
CA SER A 125 -0.59 -9.01 -6.75
C SER A 125 -1.94 -9.48 -6.18
N ALA A 126 -2.08 -9.59 -4.86
CA ALA A 126 -3.27 -10.05 -4.15
C ALA A 126 -3.25 -9.62 -2.67
N ASN A 127 -4.42 -9.67 -2.01
CA ASN A 127 -4.53 -9.41 -0.57
C ASN A 127 -3.72 -10.44 0.24
N ALA A 128 -2.93 -9.95 1.19
CA ALA A 128 -2.14 -10.79 2.09
C ALA A 128 -3.00 -11.17 3.32
N THR A 129 -3.78 -12.24 3.23
CA THR A 129 -4.75 -12.66 4.27
C THR A 129 -4.35 -13.92 5.03
N SER A 130 -3.07 -14.30 5.02
CA SER A 130 -2.57 -15.56 5.59
C SER A 130 -2.09 -15.45 7.04
N THR A 131 -2.16 -14.27 7.66
CA THR A 131 -1.70 -14.08 9.04
C THR A 131 -2.58 -14.80 10.04
N ILE A 132 -1.96 -15.45 11.03
CA ILE A 132 -2.67 -16.13 12.10
C ILE A 132 -2.29 -15.48 13.43
N VAL A 133 -3.28 -14.97 14.14
CA VAL A 133 -3.13 -14.44 15.50
C VAL A 133 -3.84 -15.37 16.47
N LEU A 134 -3.15 -15.79 17.52
CA LEU A 134 -3.67 -16.66 18.56
C LEU A 134 -3.70 -15.93 19.89
N CYS A 135 -4.88 -15.83 20.48
CA CYS A 135 -5.10 -15.31 21.83
C CYS A 135 -5.42 -16.46 22.78
N THR A 136 -4.70 -16.53 23.89
CA THR A 136 -4.88 -17.55 24.92
C THR A 136 -5.02 -16.90 26.29
N SER A 137 -5.96 -17.37 27.11
CA SER A 137 -5.95 -17.07 28.54
C SER A 137 -4.79 -17.84 29.22
N PRO A 138 -4.12 -17.25 30.22
CA PRO A 138 -3.09 -17.93 31.00
C PRO A 138 -3.64 -19.11 31.81
#